data_AF-K1S4L9-F1
#
_entry.id   AF-K1S4L9-F1
#
_cell.length_a   1.000
_cell.length_b   1.000
_cell.length_c   1.000
_cell.angle_alpha   90.00
_cell.angle_beta   90.00
_cell.angle_gamma   90.00
#
_symmetry.space_group_name_H-M   'P 1'
#
loop_
_entity.id
_entity.type
_entity.pdbx_description
1 polymer ?
#
loop_
_entity_poly.entity_id
_entity_poly.type
_entity_poly.pdbx_seq_one_letter_code
_entity_poly.pdbx_strand_id
1 'polypeptide(L)' 'ETFEDDTITDPAERTRVFGQYDHRRIYGRDYADRLRSAGFEVADIDFAASLTEAERRLYALPDDHIYVVYKVRE' A
#
# COMPACT_ATOMS: atom_id res chain seq x y z
N GLU A 1 8.85 3.40 6.16
CA GLU A 1 8.95 4.42 5.11
C GLU A 1 9.05 3.72 3.77
N THR A 2 8.50 4.28 2.70
CA THR A 2 8.50 3.71 1.36
C THR A 2 9.93 3.66 0.85
N PHE A 3 10.36 2.49 0.41
CA PHE A 3 11.66 2.30 -0.21
C PHE A 3 11.52 2.33 -1.72
N GLU A 4 12.19 3.27 -2.39
CA GLU A 4 12.21 3.40 -3.84
C GLU A 4 13.58 3.86 -4.33
N ASP A 5 13.99 3.40 -5.51
CA ASP A 5 15.26 3.77 -6.14
C ASP A 5 15.10 3.75 -7.66
N ASP A 6 15.04 4.95 -8.26
CA ASP A 6 14.87 5.11 -9.70
C ASP A 6 16.14 4.80 -10.51
N THR A 7 17.28 4.61 -9.86
CA THR A 7 18.54 4.20 -10.52
C THR A 7 18.52 2.72 -10.89
N ILE A 8 17.66 1.91 -10.24
CA ILE A 8 17.50 0.48 -10.53
C ILE A 8 16.62 0.29 -11.78
N THR A 9 17.29 0.15 -12.92
CA THR A 9 16.64 0.02 -14.23
C THR A 9 16.60 -1.41 -14.77
N ASP A 10 17.50 -2.28 -14.32
CA ASP A 10 17.57 -3.68 -14.75
C ASP A 10 16.41 -4.52 -14.17
N PRO A 11 15.64 -5.27 -14.98
CA PRO A 11 14.51 -6.07 -14.51
C PRO A 11 14.87 -7.19 -13.51
N ALA A 12 16.04 -7.80 -13.66
CA ALA A 12 16.49 -8.84 -12.72
C ALA A 12 16.83 -8.20 -11.36
N GLU A 13 17.51 -7.06 -11.39
CA GLU A 13 17.79 -6.28 -10.19
C GLU A 13 16.52 -5.77 -9.50
N ARG A 14 15.50 -5.32 -10.27
CA ARG A 14 14.19 -4.98 -9.70
C ARG A 14 13.50 -6.16 -9.04
N THR A 15 13.58 -7.34 -9.63
CA THR A 15 13.03 -8.55 -9.01
C THR A 15 13.76 -8.87 -7.71
N ARG A 16 15.10 -8.75 -7.68
CA ARG A 16 15.92 -8.98 -6.49
C ARG A 16 15.59 -8.00 -5.36
N VAL A 17 15.37 -6.73 -5.68
CA VAL A 17 15.23 -5.64 -4.71
C VAL A 17 13.77 -5.39 -4.31
N PHE A 18 12.84 -5.41 -5.26
CA PHE A 18 11.42 -5.10 -5.07
C PHE A 18 10.48 -6.31 -5.19
N GLY A 19 11.01 -7.50 -5.45
CA GLY A 19 10.24 -8.75 -5.55
C GLY A 19 9.58 -9.02 -6.90
N GLN A 20 9.57 -8.05 -7.82
CA GLN A 20 9.00 -8.21 -9.18
C GLN A 20 9.74 -7.31 -10.18
N TYR A 21 9.79 -7.73 -11.44
CA TYR A 21 10.61 -7.09 -12.48
C TYR A 21 10.14 -5.67 -12.87
N ASP A 22 8.87 -5.36 -12.66
CA ASP A 22 8.23 -4.08 -12.96
C ASP A 22 7.97 -3.23 -11.72
N HIS A 23 8.22 -3.76 -10.52
CA HIS A 23 8.15 -2.97 -9.30
C HIS A 23 9.28 -1.92 -9.25
N ARG A 24 8.93 -0.75 -8.71
CA ARG A 24 9.83 0.41 -8.54
C ARG A 24 10.03 0.81 -7.08
N ARG A 25 9.23 0.23 -6.19
CA ARG A 25 9.15 0.61 -4.78
C ARG A 25 8.49 -0.47 -3.94
N ILE A 26 8.78 -0.44 -2.64
CA ILE A 26 8.06 -1.17 -1.60
C ILE A 26 7.40 -0.12 -0.71
N TYR A 27 6.07 -0.09 -0.70
CA TYR A 27 5.32 0.88 0.10
C TYR A 27 5.47 0.59 1.60
N GLY A 28 5.68 1.65 2.37
CA GLY A 28 5.70 1.59 3.83
C GLY A 28 4.43 2.18 4.45
N ARG A 29 4.44 2.30 5.78
CA ARG A 29 3.35 2.91 6.57
C ARG A 29 3.06 4.39 6.25
N ASP A 30 3.95 5.06 5.52
CA ASP A 30 3.81 6.42 4.99
C ASP A 30 2.93 6.50 3.73
N TYR A 31 2.40 5.37 3.23
CA TYR A 31 1.66 5.35 1.97
C TYR A 31 0.44 6.29 1.96
N ALA A 32 -0.29 6.39 3.08
CA ALA A 32 -1.41 7.33 3.20
C ALA A 32 -0.97 8.79 3.00
N ASP A 33 0.19 9.18 3.54
CA ASP A 33 0.71 10.54 3.41
C ASP A 33 1.19 10.84 2.00
N ARG A 34 1.74 9.84 1.30
CA ARG A 34 2.08 9.95 -0.12
C ARG A 34 0.83 10.19 -0.98
N LEU A 35 -0.25 9.48 -0.69
CA LEU A 35 -1.53 9.67 -1.38
C LEU A 35 -2.12 11.06 -1.10
N ARG A 36 -2.06 11.55 0.14
CA ARG A 36 -2.48 12.92 0.50
C ARG A 36 -1.66 13.97 -0.25
N SER A 37 -0.34 13.78 -0.31
CA SER A 37 0.58 14.68 -1.03
C SER A 37 0.30 14.72 -2.54
N ALA A 38 -0.31 13.68 -3.10
CA ALA A 38 -0.75 13.64 -4.49
C ALA A 38 -2.12 14.32 -4.73
N GLY A 39 -2.74 14.92 -3.70
CA GLY A 39 -3.99 15.67 -3.80
C GLY A 39 -5.26 14.84 -3.56
N PHE A 40 -5.14 13.65 -2.98
CA PHE A 40 -6.30 12.85 -2.58
C PHE A 40 -6.71 13.14 -1.13
N GLU A 41 -8.00 13.07 -0.87
CA GLU A 41 -8.48 12.80 0.49
C GLU A 41 -8.35 11.30 0.75
N VAL A 42 -7.76 10.92 1.89
CA VAL A 42 -7.39 9.53 2.17
C VAL A 42 -7.96 9.08 3.50
N ALA A 43 -8.77 8.04 3.46
CA ALA A 43 -9.21 7.28 4.63
C ALA A 43 -8.31 6.03 4.77
N ASP A 44 -7.62 5.95 5.90
CA ASP A 44 -6.84 4.79 6.33
C ASP A 44 -7.72 3.96 7.28
N ILE A 45 -8.13 2.77 6.84
CA ILE A 45 -9.16 1.97 7.50
C ILE A 45 -8.58 0.61 7.90
N ASP A 46 -8.49 0.37 9.20
CA ASP A 46 -8.30 -0.98 9.75
C ASP A 46 -9.64 -1.74 9.69
N PHE A 47 -9.98 -2.21 8.48
CA PHE A 47 -11.25 -2.89 8.23
C PHE A 47 -11.30 -4.23 8.97
N ALA A 48 -10.18 -4.94 9.05
CA ALA A 48 -10.10 -6.23 9.71
C ALA A 48 -10.40 -6.13 11.21
N ALA A 49 -10.03 -5.02 11.88
CA ALA A 49 -10.40 -4.77 13.27
C ALA A 49 -11.90 -4.56 13.52
N SER A 50 -12.70 -4.30 12.47
CA SER A 50 -14.16 -4.19 12.60
C SER A 50 -14.88 -5.54 12.65
N LEU A 51 -14.15 -6.64 12.41
CA LEU A 51 -14.69 -8.00 12.32
C LEU A 51 -14.29 -8.84 13.52
N THR A 52 -15.10 -9.86 13.81
CA THR A 52 -14.73 -10.87 14.80
C THR A 52 -13.57 -11.72 14.31
N GLU A 53 -12.85 -12.36 15.23
CA GLU A 53 -11.78 -13.30 14.89
C GLU A 53 -12.25 -14.47 14.01
N ALA A 54 -13.50 -14.92 14.20
CA ALA A 54 -14.12 -15.96 13.39
C ALA A 54 -14.35 -15.49 11.95
N GLU A 55 -14.83 -14.26 11.76
CA GLU A 55 -15.03 -13.66 10.43
C GLU A 55 -13.69 -13.40 9.73
N ARG A 56 -12.68 -12.88 10.45
CA ARG A 56 -11.33 -12.69 9.88
C ARG A 56 -10.76 -14.00 9.34
N ARG A 57 -10.93 -15.11 10.09
CA ARG A 57 -10.54 -16.46 9.63
C ARG A 57 -11.36 -16.92 8.44
N LEU A 58 -12.69 -16.74 8.47
CA LEU A 58 -13.59 -17.17 7.40
C LEU A 58 -13.26 -16.48 6.06
N TYR A 59 -12.97 -15.18 6.09
CA TYR A 59 -12.67 -14.38 4.91
C TYR A 59 -11.17 -14.27 4.57
N ALA A 60 -10.31 -14.96 5.34
CA ALA A 60 -8.86 -14.91 5.20
C ALA A 60 -8.28 -13.48 5.17
N LEU A 61 -8.83 -12.59 6.00
CA LEU A 61 -8.42 -11.19 6.04
C LEU A 61 -7.13 -11.04 6.86
N PRO A 62 -6.04 -10.56 6.25
CA PRO A 62 -4.78 -10.32 6.96
C PRO A 62 -4.90 -9.15 7.94
N ASP A 63 -3.84 -8.95 8.72
CA ASP A 63 -3.67 -7.75 9.55
C ASP A 63 -3.13 -6.60 8.68
N ASP A 64 -4.00 -6.05 7.83
CA ASP A 64 -3.61 -5.02 6.87
C ASP A 64 -4.68 -3.93 6.75
N HIS A 65 -4.21 -2.73 6.43
CA HIS A 65 -5.04 -1.54 6.30
C HIS A 65 -5.57 -1.41 4.87
N ILE A 66 -6.81 -0.94 4.75
CA ILE A 66 -7.42 -0.58 3.47
C ILE A 66 -7.36 0.94 3.33
N TYR A 67 -6.72 1.40 2.26
CA TYR A 67 -6.69 2.82 1.89
C TYR A 67 -7.80 3.12 0.89
N VAL A 68 -8.74 3.97 1.26
CA VAL A 68 -9.78 4.49 0.37
C VAL A 68 -9.44 5.94 0.04
N VAL A 69 -9.39 6.27 -1.25
CA VAL A 69 -9.06 7.62 -1.72
C VAL A 69 -10.22 8.26 -2.46
N TYR A 70 -10.43 9.54 -2.21
CA TYR A 70 -11.41 10.37 -2.91
C TYR A 70 -10.68 11.44 -3.69
N LYS A 71 -11.03 11.57 -4.98
CA LYS A 71 -10.55 12.69 -5.79
C LYS A 71 -11.36 13.93 -5.41
N VAL A 72 -10.68 14.90 -4.83
CA VAL A 72 -11.25 16.23 -4.59
C VAL A 72 -11.53 16.85 -5.95
N ARG A 73 -12.80 17.23 -6.21
CA ARG A 73 -13.17 18.03 -7.37
C ARG A 73 -13.26 19.48 -6.91
N GLU A 74 -12.58 20.37 -7.62
CA GLU A 74 -12.81 21.81 -7.52
C GLU A 74 -14.22 22.18 -8.01
#